data_AF-A0A819Z1E7-F1
#
_entry.id   AF-A0A819Z1E7-F1
#
_cell.length_a   1.000
_cell.length_b   1.000
_cell.length_c   1.000
_cell.angle_alpha   90.00
_cell.angle_beta   90.00
_cell.angle_gamma   90.00
#
_symmetry.space_group_name_H-M   'P 1'
#
loop_
_entity.id
_entity.type
_entity.pdbx_description
1 polymer ?
#
loop_
_entity_poly.entity_id
_entity_poly.type
_entity_poly.pdbx_seq_one_letter_code
_entity_poly.pdbx_strand_id
1 'polypeptide(L)' 'MANTINVINRSNRSVNVGFFKNVAAYSPSFESEKSIELQPGENQSVELDNGWEGRVQKLTGASNDPATWAEIHFNAF' A
#
# COMPACT_ATOMS: atom_id res chain seq x y z
N MET A 1 -7.00 6.62 17.08
CA MET A 1 -7.87 6.57 15.88
C MET A 1 -7.14 5.74 14.83
N ALA A 2 -7.84 4.93 14.03
CA ALA A 2 -7.19 4.19 12.94
C ALA A 2 -6.83 5.16 11.80
N ASN A 3 -5.67 4.97 11.19
CA ASN A 3 -5.30 5.75 10.01
C ASN A 3 -5.97 5.12 8.79
N THR A 4 -6.68 5.92 7.99
CA THR A 4 -7.35 5.40 6.80
C THR A 4 -6.73 6.00 5.56
N ILE A 5 -6.43 5.13 4.59
CA ILE A 5 -5.99 5.53 3.26
C ILE A 5 -7.02 5.09 2.23
N ASN A 6 -7.25 5.92 1.22
CA ASN A 6 -8.11 5.56 0.09
C ASN A 6 -7.23 5.19 -1.10
N VAL A 7 -7.35 3.95 -1.58
CA VAL A 7 -6.62 3.46 -2.75
C VAL A 7 -7.58 3.38 -3.93
N ILE A 8 -7.18 3.96 -5.06
CA ILE A 8 -8.02 4.05 -6.27
C ILE A 8 -7.25 3.46 -7.45
N ASN A 9 -7.83 2.47 -8.11
CA ASN A 9 -7.29 1.94 -9.36
C ASN A 9 -7.85 2.73 -10.55
N ARG A 10 -7.05 3.66 -11.08
CA ARG A 10 -7.39 4.42 -12.30
C ARG A 10 -6.93 3.74 -13.61
N SER A 11 -6.37 2.55 -13.53
CA SER A 11 -5.93 1.82 -14.72
C SER A 11 -7.09 1.08 -15.39
N ASN A 12 -6.83 0.49 -16.56
CA ASN A 12 -7.77 -0.36 -17.28
C ASN A 12 -7.60 -1.86 -17.01
N ARG A 13 -6.85 -2.23 -15.95
CA ARG A 13 -6.57 -3.62 -15.56
C ARG A 13 -6.76 -3.80 -14.05
N SER A 14 -6.97 -5.03 -13.60
CA SER A 14 -6.94 -5.33 -12.16
C SER A 14 -5.54 -5.05 -11.59
N VAL A 15 -5.49 -4.54 -10.37
CA VAL A 15 -4.26 -4.19 -9.67
C VAL A 15 -4.25 -4.78 -8.27
N ASN A 16 -3.18 -5.51 -7.93
CA ASN A 16 -2.89 -5.87 -6.54
C ASN A 16 -2.00 -4.83 -5.89
N VAL A 17 -2.35 -4.42 -4.69
CA VAL A 17 -1.59 -3.46 -3.87
C VAL A 17 -1.28 -4.10 -2.53
N GLY A 18 0.00 -4.09 -2.17
CA GLY A 18 0.51 -4.61 -0.89
C GLY A 18 0.88 -3.47 0.07
N PHE A 19 0.64 -3.71 1.36
CA PHE A 19 1.00 -2.83 2.48
C PHE A 19 2.13 -3.48 3.26
N PHE A 20 3.26 -2.78 3.38
CA PHE A 20 4.48 -3.28 3.98
C PHE A 20 4.86 -2.37 5.15
N LYS A 21 4.52 -2.78 6.37
CA LYS A 21 4.85 -2.05 7.59
C LYS A 21 6.36 -2.05 7.83
N ASN A 22 6.88 -0.95 8.33
CA ASN A 22 8.29 -0.82 8.72
C ASN A 22 8.61 -1.74 9.91
N VAL A 23 9.69 -2.53 9.79
CA VAL A 23 10.25 -3.37 10.86
C VAL A 23 11.39 -2.67 11.61
N ALA A 24 11.96 -1.64 11.00
CA ALA A 24 12.89 -0.69 11.61
C ALA A 24 12.71 0.68 10.94
N ALA A 25 13.38 1.73 11.44
CA ALA A 25 13.28 3.07 10.86
C ALA A 25 13.55 3.05 9.35
N TYR A 26 12.58 3.52 8.56
CA TYR A 26 12.63 3.57 7.09
C TYR A 26 12.89 2.21 6.40
N SER A 27 12.64 1.10 7.11
CA SER A 27 12.95 -0.26 6.65
C SER A 27 11.66 -1.09 6.58
N PRO A 28 10.99 -1.15 5.42
CA PRO A 28 9.76 -1.93 5.26
C PRO A 28 10.02 -3.44 5.38
N SER A 29 9.03 -4.18 5.88
CA SER A 29 8.99 -5.64 5.80
C SER A 29 9.09 -6.11 4.35
N PHE A 30 9.69 -7.29 4.13
CA PHE A 30 9.61 -7.99 2.84
C PHE A 30 8.26 -8.69 2.65
N GLU A 31 7.49 -8.87 3.73
CA GLU A 31 6.17 -9.48 3.71
C GLU A 31 5.09 -8.40 3.83
N SER A 32 4.09 -8.48 2.96
CA SER A 32 2.93 -7.60 3.06
C SER A 32 2.10 -8.00 4.27
N GLU A 33 1.79 -7.08 5.17
CA GLU A 33 0.84 -7.35 6.27
C GLU A 33 -0.61 -7.46 5.75
N LYS A 34 -0.88 -6.80 4.62
CA LYS A 34 -2.18 -6.73 3.97
C LYS A 34 -1.97 -6.57 2.47
N SER A 35 -2.86 -7.16 1.69
CA SER A 35 -2.96 -6.94 0.25
C SER A 35 -4.42 -6.80 -0.16
N ILE A 36 -4.67 -5.96 -1.16
CA ILE A 36 -5.99 -5.79 -1.77
C ILE A 36 -5.88 -5.94 -3.28
N GLU A 37 -6.92 -6.50 -3.89
CA GLU A 37 -7.12 -6.48 -5.34
C GLU A 37 -8.14 -5.39 -5.67
N LEU A 38 -7.87 -4.57 -6.67
CA LEU A 38 -8.77 -3.52 -7.16
C LEU A 38 -9.05 -3.72 -8.64
N GLN A 39 -10.32 -3.86 -9.00
CA GLN A 39 -10.76 -3.86 -10.39
C GLN A 39 -10.61 -2.48 -11.04
N PRO A 40 -10.64 -2.37 -12.39
CA PRO A 40 -10.57 -1.08 -13.08
C PRO A 40 -11.64 -0.10 -12.57
N GLY A 41 -11.22 1.09 -12.13
CA GLY A 41 -12.10 2.14 -11.60
C GLY A 41 -12.52 1.95 -10.13
N GLU A 42 -12.15 0.83 -9.49
CA GLU A 42 -12.48 0.55 -8.10
C GLU A 42 -11.68 1.42 -7.14
N ASN A 43 -12.30 1.72 -5.99
CA ASN A 43 -11.61 2.31 -4.85
C ASN A 43 -11.93 1.52 -3.59
N GLN A 44 -10.97 1.53 -2.66
CA GLN A 44 -11.13 0.88 -1.36
C GLN A 44 -10.44 1.70 -0.28
N SER A 45 -11.17 1.90 0.82
CA SER A 45 -10.60 2.42 2.06
C SER A 45 -9.91 1.29 2.82
N VAL A 46 -8.63 1.50 3.16
CA VAL A 46 -7.83 0.58 3.95
C VAL A 46 -7.54 1.22 5.29
N GLU A 47 -8.04 0.59 6.35
CA GLU A 47 -7.66 0.92 7.72
C GLU A 47 -6.28 0.32 8.04
N LEU A 48 -5.43 1.16 8.61
CA LEU A 48 -4.10 0.86 9.10
C LEU A 48 -4.02 1.21 10.59
N ASP A 49 -3.12 0.53 11.28
CA ASP A 49 -2.89 0.76 12.70
C ASP A 49 -2.56 2.22 13.00
N ASN A 50 -2.82 2.64 14.24
CA ASN A 50 -2.35 3.95 14.69
C ASN A 50 -0.80 4.00 14.67
N GLY A 51 -0.24 5.12 14.22
CA GLY A 51 1.21 5.27 14.04
C GLY A 51 1.81 4.35 12.97
N TRP A 52 1.02 3.88 12.00
CA TRP A 52 1.54 3.08 10.91
C TRP A 52 2.58 3.85 10.08
N GLU A 53 3.68 3.18 9.77
CA GLU A 53 4.70 3.67 8.85
C GLU A 53 5.13 2.54 7.94
N GLY A 54 5.32 2.82 6.66
CA GLY A 54 5.63 1.77 5.70
C GLY A 54 5.51 2.17 4.24
N ARG A 55 5.46 1.15 3.39
CA ARG A 55 5.29 1.28 1.94
C ARG A 55 3.98 0.68 1.47
N VAL A 56 3.36 1.37 0.52
CA VAL A 56 2.25 0.86 -0.28
C VAL A 56 2.77 0.65 -1.68
N GLN A 57 2.75 -0.59 -2.16
CA GLN A 57 3.37 -0.94 -3.44
C GLN A 57 2.41 -1.70 -4.34
N LYS A 58 2.42 -1.35 -5.62
CA LYS A 58 1.75 -2.14 -6.67
C LYS A 58 2.49 -3.46 -6.86
N LEU A 59 1.77 -4.57 -6.75
CA LEU A 59 2.30 -5.94 -6.91
C LEU A 59 2.03 -6.52 -8.30
N THR A 60 1.09 -5.97 -9.07
CA THR A 60 0.85 -6.38 -10.46
C THR A 60 1.75 -5.63 -11.43
N GLY A 61 2.18 -6.32 -12.49
CA GLY A 61 3.03 -5.76 -13.54
C GLY A 61 3.91 -6.83 -14.17
N ALA A 62 4.61 -6.48 -15.23
CA ALA A 62 5.70 -7.30 -15.74
C ALA A 62 6.94 -7.15 -14.84
N SER A 63 7.83 -8.13 -14.85
CA SER A 63 9.06 -8.09 -14.03
C SER A 63 10.00 -6.93 -14.37
N ASN A 64 9.84 -6.34 -15.56
CA ASN A 64 10.57 -5.16 -16.02
C ASN A 64 9.81 -3.85 -15.85
N ASP A 65 8.57 -3.87 -15.33
CA ASP A 65 7.86 -2.63 -15.00
C ASP A 65 8.57 -1.94 -13.83
N PRO A 66 8.70 -0.59 -13.86
CA PRO A 66 9.23 0.13 -12.72
C PRO A 66 8.42 -0.16 -11.45
N ALA A 67 9.09 -0.63 -10.40
CA ALA A 67 8.49 -0.76 -9.10
C ALA A 67 8.10 0.63 -8.60
N THR A 68 6.80 0.86 -8.40
CA THR A 68 6.27 2.13 -7.90
C THR A 68 5.69 1.90 -6.51
N TRP A 69 6.16 2.67 -5.54
CA TRP A 69 5.66 2.63 -4.16
C TRP A 69 5.42 4.04 -3.63
N ALA A 70 4.51 4.13 -2.65
CA ALA A 70 4.32 5.31 -1.82
C ALA A 70 4.83 5.01 -0.41
N GLU A 71 5.63 5.91 0.15
CA GLU A 71 6.03 5.89 1.56
C GLU A 71 5.04 6.72 2.38
N ILE A 72 4.54 6.14 3.47
CA ILE A 72 3.58 6.82 4.35
C ILE A 72 4.12 6.77 5.78
N HIS A 73 4.09 7.92 6.44
CA HIS A 73 4.39 8.07 7.85
C HIS A 73 3.23 8.81 8.52
N PHE A 74 2.48 8.12 9.36
CA PHE A 74 1.48 8.77 10.20
C PHE A 74 2.12 9.26 11.49
N ASN A 75 2.22 10.58 11.66
CA ASN A 75 2.68 11.17 12.92
C ASN A 75 1.72 10.75 14.04
N ALA A 76 2.24 10.03 15.05
CA ALA A 76 1.52 9.80 16.29
C ALA A 76 1.48 11.12 17.08
N PHE A 77 0.32 11.79 17.08
CA PHE A 77 0.01 12.88 17.99
C PHE A 77 -0.92 12.38 19.10
#